data_AF-A0A9W5V9D2-F1
#
_entry.id   AF-A0A9W5V9D2-F1
#
_cell.length_a   1.000
_cell.length_b   1.000
_cell.length_c   1.000
_cell.angle_alpha   90.00
_cell.angle_beta   90.00
_cell.angle_gamma   90.00
#
_symmetry.space_group_name_H-M   'P 1'
#
loop_
_entity.id
_entity.type
_entity.pdbx_description
1 polymer ?
#
loop_
_entity_poly.entity_id
_entity_poly.type
_entity_poly.pdbx_seq_one_letter_code
_entity_poly.pdbx_strand_id
1 'polypeptide(L)'
;MAKLNVKVVNENTVEYNGFVYELVTDGGRVNDLIQCFEDDAWLIRGEFYHVYEVDGDGDMVFNDEEEDSRYRNSDSSKWKVFRKSHAITIDKLTDAEGVVKIELPDGTKLEGTPSDLEKITRSMQKMQNEQQGQAERVATVEMPEEAVDVEVETEPVSVRLQVGDYAKVVEEGSRSAKVGDIVKIFVDDEDNQPFKCEDLQGKELRYPWFREHELVKAIDEEVLEAKQALLKEGDFARVIANTTYHSFEIGTIVKLDDYAEETDAFTAYYIDGSDFWRIYRRDLEPLTKEEAEHIAREAEEEKKAKAERTKWAAIGREVGEIKKGDIVRTTSHCGSVNPVGTIGVAHEDGTVDSCSTVALNGDTGNWSSVELIVPVGQRFDTVG
;
A
#
# COMPACT_ATOMS: atom_id res chain seq x y z
N MET A 1 9.41 2.97 12.54
CA MET A 1 9.29 1.90 11.53
C MET A 1 9.96 2.37 10.26
N ALA A 2 11.00 1.71 9.76
CA ALA A 2 11.38 1.91 8.37
C ALA A 2 12.10 0.73 7.73
N LYS A 3 11.43 -0.41 7.65
CA LYS A 3 11.55 -1.28 6.48
C LYS A 3 10.17 -1.61 5.97
N LEU A 4 10.07 -1.78 4.66
CA LEU A 4 8.81 -2.05 3.99
C LEU A 4 8.65 -3.55 3.73
N ASN A 5 7.46 -4.06 3.98
CA ASN A 5 7.13 -5.43 3.60
C ASN A 5 6.79 -5.48 2.10
N VAL A 6 7.83 -5.56 1.27
CA VAL A 6 7.74 -5.55 -0.20
C VAL A 6 7.78 -6.98 -0.73
N LYS A 7 6.83 -7.33 -1.61
CA LYS A 7 6.82 -8.63 -2.28
C LYS A 7 7.69 -8.55 -3.53
N VAL A 8 8.80 -9.28 -3.54
CA VAL A 8 9.69 -9.35 -4.72
C VAL A 8 9.10 -10.30 -5.75
N VAL A 9 8.76 -9.79 -6.93
CA VAL A 9 8.23 -10.60 -8.06
C VAL A 9 9.38 -11.20 -8.86
N ASN A 10 10.37 -10.36 -9.18
CA ASN A 10 11.63 -10.74 -9.83
C ASN A 10 12.71 -9.68 -9.53
N GLU A 11 13.90 -9.82 -10.12
CA GLU A 11 15.04 -8.91 -9.87
C GLU A 11 14.83 -7.44 -10.28
N ASN A 12 13.85 -7.19 -11.15
CA ASN A 12 13.54 -5.88 -11.75
C ASN A 12 12.13 -5.40 -11.40
N THR A 13 11.34 -6.18 -10.65
CA THR A 13 9.94 -5.89 -10.39
C THR A 13 9.56 -6.29 -8.98
N VAL A 14 8.95 -5.35 -8.25
CA VAL A 14 8.49 -5.56 -6.88
C VAL A 14 7.07 -5.04 -6.71
N GLU A 15 6.33 -5.62 -5.78
CA GLU A 15 4.96 -5.27 -5.44
C GLU A 15 4.90 -4.68 -4.03
N TYR A 16 4.24 -3.53 -3.91
CA TYR A 16 4.06 -2.86 -2.62
C TYR A 16 2.76 -2.05 -2.65
N ASN A 17 1.91 -2.20 -1.62
CA ASN A 17 0.62 -1.52 -1.48
C ASN A 17 -0.29 -1.60 -2.73
N GLY A 18 -0.36 -2.77 -3.39
CA GLY A 18 -1.22 -2.98 -4.57
C GLY A 18 -0.69 -2.37 -5.88
N PHE A 19 0.54 -1.87 -5.89
CA PHE A 19 1.20 -1.35 -7.08
C PHE A 19 2.46 -2.14 -7.44
N VAL A 20 2.72 -2.23 -8.73
CA VAL A 20 3.96 -2.76 -9.29
C VAL A 20 4.96 -1.62 -9.40
N TYR A 21 6.17 -1.86 -8.91
CA TYR A 21 7.32 -0.97 -9.04
C TYR A 21 8.39 -1.66 -9.89
N GLU A 22 8.95 -0.92 -10.83
CA GLU A 22 9.95 -1.42 -11.78
C GLU A 22 11.31 -0.80 -11.52
N LEU A 23 12.38 -1.59 -11.66
CA LEU A 23 13.74 -1.13 -11.50
C LEU A 23 14.08 -0.05 -12.53
N VAL A 24 14.52 1.10 -12.03
CA VAL A 24 14.94 2.24 -12.85
C VAL A 24 16.41 2.59 -12.60
N THR A 25 17.00 3.28 -13.57
CA THR A 25 18.41 3.71 -13.54
C THR A 25 18.59 5.20 -13.82
N ASP A 26 17.48 5.97 -13.91
CA ASP A 26 17.48 7.40 -14.19
C ASP A 26 17.40 8.27 -12.91
N GLY A 27 17.84 7.70 -11.79
CA GLY A 27 17.83 8.34 -10.48
C GLY A 27 16.56 8.11 -9.66
N GLY A 28 16.63 8.48 -8.38
CA GLY A 28 15.54 8.36 -7.41
C GLY A 28 14.61 9.56 -7.41
N ARG A 29 13.33 9.33 -7.18
CA ARG A 29 12.29 10.36 -7.04
C ARG A 29 11.48 10.14 -5.76
N VAL A 30 10.79 11.18 -5.34
CA VAL A 30 9.82 11.09 -4.24
C VAL A 30 8.78 10.00 -4.58
N ASN A 31 8.51 9.13 -3.61
CA ASN A 31 7.66 7.93 -3.67
C ASN A 31 8.23 6.73 -4.44
N ASP A 32 9.50 6.76 -4.83
CA ASP A 32 10.19 5.54 -5.28
C ASP A 32 10.52 4.64 -4.07
N LEU A 33 10.68 3.34 -4.32
CA LEU A 33 11.17 2.38 -3.35
C LEU A 33 12.65 2.11 -3.60
N ILE A 34 13.43 1.98 -2.54
CA ILE A 34 14.86 1.66 -2.66
C ILE A 34 15.20 0.39 -1.90
N GLN A 35 15.99 -0.48 -2.52
CA GLN A 35 16.52 -1.67 -1.87
C GLN A 35 17.97 -1.44 -1.43
N CYS A 36 18.25 -1.67 -0.15
CA CYS A 36 19.57 -1.47 0.44
C CYS A 36 20.49 -2.65 0.14
N PHE A 37 21.68 -2.39 -0.41
CA PHE A 37 22.79 -3.35 -0.50
C PHE A 37 24.04 -2.89 0.26
N GLU A 38 23.91 -1.81 1.03
CA GLU A 38 24.98 -1.30 1.88
C GLU A 38 25.07 -2.13 3.17
N ASP A 39 26.31 -2.37 3.61
CA ASP A 39 26.58 -2.91 4.94
C ASP A 39 26.67 -1.73 5.92
N ASP A 40 25.54 -1.32 6.48
CA ASP A 40 25.40 -0.23 7.46
C ASP A 40 24.81 -0.80 8.77
N ALA A 41 25.18 -0.23 9.92
CA ALA A 41 24.69 -0.68 11.22
C ALA A 41 23.22 -0.30 11.49
N TRP A 42 22.71 0.68 10.75
CA TRP A 42 21.37 1.27 10.94
C TRP A 42 20.38 0.85 9.85
N LEU A 43 20.86 0.16 8.81
CA LEU A 43 20.07 -0.28 7.67
C LEU A 43 20.20 -1.78 7.50
N ILE A 44 19.10 -2.41 7.09
CA ILE A 44 19.07 -3.85 6.90
C ILE A 44 19.32 -4.12 5.41
N ARG A 45 20.45 -4.78 5.14
CA ARG A 45 20.81 -5.19 3.78
C ARG A 45 19.74 -6.13 3.21
N GLY A 46 19.30 -5.82 1.99
CA GLY A 46 18.28 -6.54 1.24
C GLY A 46 16.86 -5.99 1.42
N GLU A 47 16.64 -5.15 2.41
CA GLU A 47 15.32 -4.58 2.73
C GLU A 47 15.01 -3.32 1.91
N PHE A 48 13.72 -2.98 1.89
CA PHE A 48 13.17 -1.88 1.11
C PHE A 48 12.78 -0.69 1.98
N TYR A 49 13.01 0.51 1.46
CA TYR A 49 12.74 1.79 2.13
C TYR A 49 11.97 2.73 1.18
N HIS A 50 11.16 3.63 1.75
CA HIS A 50 10.37 4.60 0.99
C HIS A 50 11.12 5.94 0.91
N VAL A 51 11.31 6.46 -0.31
CA VAL A 51 11.88 7.79 -0.52
C VAL A 51 10.78 8.84 -0.33
N TYR A 52 10.85 9.64 0.73
CA TYR A 52 9.84 10.69 0.98
C TYR A 52 10.28 12.08 0.49
N GLU A 53 11.57 12.28 0.21
CA GLU A 53 12.12 13.53 -0.30
C GLU A 53 13.34 13.23 -1.19
N VAL A 54 13.65 14.13 -2.11
CA VAL A 54 14.92 14.18 -2.84
C VAL A 54 15.50 15.56 -2.61
N ASP A 55 16.74 15.62 -2.12
CA ASP A 55 17.36 16.88 -1.75
C ASP A 55 17.87 17.67 -2.97
N GLY A 56 18.46 18.85 -2.70
CA GLY A 56 18.96 19.74 -3.75
C GLY A 56 20.12 19.17 -4.58
N ASP A 57 20.81 18.15 -4.07
CA ASP A 57 21.92 17.46 -4.75
C ASP A 57 21.43 16.20 -5.50
N GLY A 58 20.14 15.86 -5.38
CA GLY A 58 19.54 14.68 -5.99
C GLY A 58 19.65 13.42 -5.14
N ASP A 59 20.04 13.53 -3.87
CA ASP A 59 20.12 12.40 -2.97
C ASP A 59 18.73 12.02 -2.45
N MET A 60 18.48 10.72 -2.40
CA MET A 60 17.24 10.13 -1.90
C MET A 60 17.22 10.24 -0.38
N VAL A 61 16.12 10.77 0.16
CA VAL A 61 15.90 10.90 1.60
C VAL A 61 14.84 9.90 2.05
N PHE A 62 15.19 9.09 3.05
CA PHE A 62 14.34 8.04 3.62
C PHE A 62 14.64 7.87 5.11
N ASN A 63 13.72 7.26 5.85
CA ASN A 63 13.90 6.98 7.26
C ASN A 63 14.54 5.60 7.46
N ASP A 64 15.33 5.43 8.51
CA ASP A 64 15.80 4.12 8.97
C ASP A 64 14.89 3.52 10.06
N GLU A 65 15.28 2.37 10.61
CA GLU A 65 14.46 1.63 11.58
C GLU A 65 14.10 2.44 12.84
N GLU A 66 14.91 3.45 13.18
CA GLU A 66 14.71 4.35 14.32
C GLU A 66 13.99 5.66 13.94
N GLU A 67 13.52 5.79 12.70
CA GLU A 67 12.88 6.97 12.12
C GLU A 67 13.82 8.16 11.92
N ASP A 68 15.13 7.91 11.87
CA ASP A 68 16.13 8.91 11.53
C ASP A 68 16.25 9.06 10.01
N SER A 69 16.34 10.30 9.54
CA SER A 69 16.57 10.58 8.12
C SER A 69 17.96 10.13 7.67
N ARG A 70 18.00 9.50 6.50
CA ARG A 70 19.19 9.05 5.79
C ARG A 70 19.17 9.61 4.37
N TYR A 71 20.35 9.97 3.89
CA TYR A 71 20.58 10.58 2.58
C TYR A 71 21.50 9.68 1.78
N ARG A 72 21.06 9.25 0.60
CA ARG A 72 21.85 8.36 -0.26
C ARG A 72 21.68 8.71 -1.72
N ASN A 73 22.80 8.74 -2.42
CA ASN A 73 22.82 8.97 -3.85
C ASN A 73 22.20 7.78 -4.62
N SER A 74 21.29 8.09 -5.54
CA SER A 74 20.58 7.09 -6.34
C SER A 74 21.44 6.33 -7.33
N ASP A 75 22.60 6.88 -7.72
CA ASP A 75 23.47 6.31 -8.76
C ASP A 75 24.51 5.36 -8.17
N SER A 76 24.45 5.11 -6.86
CA SER A 76 25.34 4.18 -6.18
C SER A 76 24.92 2.73 -6.41
N SER A 77 25.88 1.86 -6.72
CA SER A 77 25.66 0.41 -6.84
C SER A 77 25.23 -0.28 -5.54
N LYS A 78 25.19 0.47 -4.43
CA LYS A 78 24.67 0.03 -3.13
C LYS A 78 23.14 0.10 -3.05
N TRP A 79 22.47 0.64 -4.06
CA TRP A 79 21.04 0.86 -4.08
C TRP A 79 20.43 0.39 -5.40
N LYS A 80 19.23 -0.18 -5.31
CA LYS A 80 18.34 -0.36 -6.46
C LYS A 80 17.10 0.49 -6.26
N VAL A 81 16.75 1.28 -7.27
CA VAL A 81 15.59 2.17 -7.22
C VAL A 81 14.45 1.56 -8.03
N PHE A 82 13.28 1.45 -7.43
CA PHE A 82 12.08 0.92 -8.05
C PHE A 82 11.02 2.02 -8.11
N ARG A 83 10.57 2.33 -9.32
CA ARG A 83 9.57 3.38 -9.57
C ARG A 83 8.18 2.80 -9.70
N LYS A 84 7.21 3.45 -9.08
CA LYS A 84 5.79 3.12 -9.22
C LYS A 84 5.42 3.13 -10.70
N SER A 85 5.05 1.97 -11.22
CA SER A 85 4.73 1.79 -12.64
C SER A 85 3.21 1.81 -12.82
N HIS A 86 2.53 0.73 -12.44
CA HIS A 86 1.09 0.58 -12.61
C HIS A 86 0.47 -0.09 -11.38
N ALA A 87 -0.84 0.11 -11.18
CA ALA A 87 -1.59 -0.73 -10.25
C ALA A 87 -1.56 -2.17 -10.77
N ILE A 88 -1.62 -3.16 -9.88
CA ILE A 88 -1.84 -4.54 -10.29
C ILE A 88 -3.26 -4.61 -10.86
N THR A 89 -3.40 -4.43 -12.17
CA THR A 89 -4.61 -4.74 -12.92
C THR A 89 -4.41 -6.07 -13.62
N ILE A 90 -5.37 -6.98 -13.53
CA ILE A 90 -5.36 -8.28 -14.19
C ILE A 90 -5.69 -8.13 -15.71
N ASP A 91 -5.59 -6.92 -16.25
CA ASP A 91 -6.35 -6.49 -17.42
C ASP A 91 -5.66 -6.58 -18.78
N LYS A 92 -4.50 -7.23 -18.92
CA LYS A 92 -3.84 -7.30 -20.24
C LYS A 92 -3.24 -8.65 -20.60
N LEU A 93 -4.04 -9.72 -20.58
CA LEU A 93 -3.68 -11.00 -21.22
C LEU A 93 -4.89 -11.71 -21.86
N THR A 94 -5.70 -11.02 -22.65
CA THR A 94 -6.76 -11.66 -23.44
C THR A 94 -6.81 -11.09 -24.85
N ASP A 95 -6.41 -11.91 -25.83
CA ASP A 95 -6.99 -11.80 -27.16
C ASP A 95 -8.41 -12.37 -27.13
N ALA A 96 -9.17 -12.13 -28.20
CA ALA A 96 -10.62 -12.28 -28.28
C ALA A 96 -11.16 -13.72 -28.12
N GLU A 97 -10.32 -14.70 -27.79
CA GLU A 97 -10.68 -16.11 -27.63
C GLU A 97 -10.33 -16.70 -26.25
N GLY A 98 -9.75 -15.93 -25.33
CA GLY A 98 -9.54 -16.35 -23.93
C GLY A 98 -8.44 -17.40 -23.73
N VAL A 99 -7.51 -17.52 -24.68
CA VAL A 99 -6.37 -18.45 -24.63
C VAL A 99 -5.08 -17.65 -24.40
N VAL A 100 -4.42 -17.87 -23.26
CA VAL A 100 -3.14 -17.23 -22.94
C VAL A 100 -2.02 -18.00 -23.63
N LYS A 101 -1.19 -17.30 -24.42
CA LYS A 101 0.02 -17.84 -25.05
C LYS A 101 1.26 -17.18 -24.44
N ILE A 102 2.12 -17.97 -23.80
CA ILE A 102 3.38 -17.51 -23.22
C ILE A 102 4.54 -18.22 -23.89
N GLU A 103 5.50 -17.46 -24.43
CA GLU A 103 6.81 -17.97 -24.82
C GLU A 103 7.82 -17.68 -23.71
N LEU A 104 8.42 -18.73 -23.15
CA LEU A 104 9.49 -18.63 -22.16
C LEU A 104 10.84 -18.31 -22.84
N PRO A 105 11.83 -17.75 -22.11
CA PRO A 105 13.13 -17.37 -22.67
C PRO A 105 13.93 -18.52 -23.30
N ASP A 106 13.60 -19.78 -22.97
CA ASP A 106 14.17 -21.00 -23.54
C ASP A 106 13.49 -21.45 -24.85
N GLY A 107 12.47 -20.71 -25.31
CA GLY A 107 11.71 -20.99 -26.52
C GLY A 107 10.50 -21.91 -26.32
N THR A 108 10.20 -22.32 -25.08
CA THR A 108 9.03 -23.14 -24.76
C THR A 108 7.75 -22.32 -24.88
N LYS A 109 6.75 -22.85 -25.60
CA LYS A 109 5.44 -22.19 -25.78
C LYS A 109 4.38 -22.88 -24.92
N LEU A 110 3.71 -22.13 -24.06
CA LEU A 110 2.60 -22.58 -23.23
C LEU A 110 1.29 -21.95 -23.75
N GLU A 111 0.27 -22.77 -24.02
CA GLU A 111 -1.05 -22.31 -24.49
C GLU A 111 -2.15 -22.92 -23.60
N GLY A 112 -3.06 -22.11 -23.04
CA GLY A 112 -4.16 -22.58 -22.18
C GLY A 112 -5.06 -21.47 -21.62
N THR A 113 -6.10 -21.81 -20.87
CA THR A 113 -6.94 -20.80 -20.20
C THR A 113 -6.22 -20.24 -18.96
N PRO A 114 -6.60 -19.05 -18.44
CA PRO A 114 -5.97 -18.49 -17.22
C PRO A 114 -5.95 -19.46 -16.03
N SER A 115 -7.03 -20.23 -15.85
CA SER A 115 -7.13 -21.30 -14.83
C SER A 115 -6.13 -22.45 -15.06
N ASP A 116 -5.82 -22.78 -16.31
CA ASP A 116 -4.85 -23.82 -16.64
C ASP A 116 -3.41 -23.34 -16.40
N LEU A 117 -3.13 -22.07 -16.69
CA LEU A 117 -1.82 -21.48 -16.43
C LEU A 117 -1.55 -21.25 -14.94
N GLU A 118 -2.54 -20.91 -14.12
CA GLU A 118 -2.38 -20.86 -12.66
C GLU A 118 -2.03 -22.23 -12.08
N LYS A 119 -2.66 -23.30 -12.57
CA LYS A 119 -2.33 -24.69 -12.18
C LYS A 119 -0.92 -25.08 -12.63
N ILE A 120 -0.51 -24.69 -13.84
CA ILE A 120 0.85 -24.96 -14.35
C ILE A 120 1.89 -24.16 -13.57
N THR A 121 1.63 -22.90 -13.25
CA THR A 121 2.55 -22.03 -12.51
C THR A 121 2.70 -22.49 -11.05
N ARG A 122 1.60 -22.87 -10.39
CA ARG A 122 1.65 -23.56 -9.07
C ARG A 122 2.38 -24.89 -9.14
N SER A 123 2.18 -25.70 -10.19
CA SER A 123 2.91 -26.95 -10.38
C SER A 123 4.40 -26.74 -10.65
N MET A 124 4.79 -25.70 -11.41
CA MET A 124 6.19 -25.35 -11.65
C MET A 124 6.86 -24.80 -10.39
N GLN A 125 6.18 -23.96 -9.61
CA GLN A 125 6.67 -23.51 -8.29
C GLN A 125 6.79 -24.68 -7.31
N LYS A 126 5.86 -25.64 -7.34
CA LYS A 126 5.94 -26.85 -6.54
C LYS A 126 7.13 -27.74 -6.95
N MET A 127 7.37 -27.92 -8.25
CA MET A 127 8.55 -28.64 -8.75
C MET A 127 9.87 -27.90 -8.47
N GLN A 128 9.91 -26.58 -8.53
CA GLN A 128 11.09 -25.78 -8.18
C GLN A 128 11.40 -25.83 -6.69
N ASN A 129 10.38 -25.79 -5.83
CA ASN A 129 10.53 -25.96 -4.39
C ASN A 129 10.95 -27.39 -4.01
N GLU A 130 10.48 -28.41 -4.75
CA GLU A 130 10.94 -29.80 -4.59
C GLU A 130 12.39 -30.01 -5.07
N GLN A 131 12.80 -29.35 -6.17
CA GLN A 131 14.20 -29.38 -6.64
C GLN A 131 15.16 -28.61 -5.73
N GLN A 132 14.75 -27.48 -5.15
CA GLN A 132 15.54 -26.76 -4.13
C GLN A 132 15.61 -27.51 -2.81
N GLY A 133 14.51 -28.15 -2.37
CA GLY A 133 14.48 -29.00 -1.19
C GLY A 133 15.31 -30.28 -1.31
N GLN A 134 15.53 -30.79 -2.53
CA GLN A 134 16.47 -31.90 -2.78
C GLN A 134 17.93 -31.42 -2.82
N ALA A 135 18.23 -30.23 -3.34
CA ALA A 135 19.61 -29.70 -3.38
C ALA A 135 20.23 -29.52 -1.98
N GLU A 136 19.42 -29.17 -0.97
CA GLU A 136 19.89 -29.01 0.41
C GLU A 136 20.09 -30.34 1.15
N ARG A 137 19.52 -31.45 0.65
CA ARG A 137 19.70 -32.80 1.23
C ARG A 137 20.80 -33.63 0.57
N VAL A 138 21.37 -33.20 -0.56
CA VAL A 138 22.35 -33.98 -1.34
C VAL A 138 23.81 -33.73 -0.90
N ALA A 139 24.07 -32.91 0.13
CA ALA A 139 25.43 -32.68 0.63
C ALA A 139 26.00 -33.80 1.52
N THR A 140 25.26 -34.88 1.81
CA THR A 140 25.83 -36.04 2.54
C THR A 140 25.41 -37.39 1.97
N VAL A 141 26.40 -38.00 1.29
CA VAL A 141 26.67 -39.43 1.17
C VAL A 141 25.95 -40.22 0.06
N GLU A 142 26.78 -41.01 -0.62
CA GLU A 142 26.62 -41.72 -1.89
C GLU A 142 25.59 -42.89 -1.90
N MET A 143 25.13 -43.18 -3.13
CA MET A 143 24.35 -44.33 -3.66
C MET A 143 24.85 -45.74 -3.25
N PRO A 144 24.11 -46.87 -3.44
CA PRO A 144 23.13 -47.12 -4.52
C PRO A 144 21.83 -47.90 -4.22
N GLU A 145 21.00 -47.89 -5.27
CA GLU A 145 19.74 -48.58 -5.60
C GLU A 145 19.42 -49.91 -4.89
N GLU A 146 18.18 -50.04 -4.39
CA GLU A 146 17.33 -51.20 -4.67
C GLU A 146 15.84 -50.85 -4.46
N ALA A 147 15.00 -51.22 -5.42
CA ALA A 147 13.57 -50.95 -5.46
C ALA A 147 12.80 -51.87 -4.51
N VAL A 148 12.00 -51.29 -3.61
CA VAL A 148 10.93 -51.98 -2.88
C VAL A 148 9.74 -51.06 -2.73
N ASP A 149 8.63 -51.38 -3.41
CA ASP A 149 7.30 -50.81 -3.20
C ASP A 149 6.86 -51.04 -1.74
N VAL A 150 6.67 -49.95 -0.99
CA VAL A 150 5.93 -49.98 0.27
C VAL A 150 4.95 -48.83 0.26
N GLU A 151 3.65 -49.17 0.23
CA GLU A 151 2.54 -48.27 0.51
C GLU A 151 2.77 -47.61 1.89
N VAL A 152 3.09 -46.31 1.89
CA VAL A 152 3.14 -45.52 3.12
C VAL A 152 1.87 -44.68 3.17
N GLU A 153 0.90 -45.14 3.96
CA GLU A 153 -0.12 -44.27 4.54
C GLU A 153 0.61 -43.16 5.31
N THR A 154 0.64 -41.95 4.74
CA THR A 154 1.26 -40.80 5.38
C THR A 154 0.24 -40.16 6.32
N GLU A 155 0.38 -40.42 7.62
CA GLU A 155 -0.21 -39.54 8.63
C GLU A 155 0.35 -38.12 8.41
N PRO A 156 -0.49 -37.06 8.38
CA PRO A 156 0.01 -35.71 8.18
C PRO A 156 0.83 -35.31 9.41
N VAL A 157 2.14 -35.13 9.23
CA VAL A 157 3.01 -34.52 10.22
C VAL A 157 2.44 -33.13 10.52
N SER A 158 1.87 -32.94 11.70
CA SER A 158 1.35 -31.65 12.15
C SER A 158 2.52 -30.68 12.27
N VAL A 159 2.62 -29.74 11.31
CA VAL A 159 3.57 -28.64 11.41
C VAL A 159 3.08 -27.72 12.53
N ARG A 160 3.92 -27.53 13.57
CA ARG A 160 3.64 -26.60 14.68
C ARG A 160 3.34 -25.21 14.14
N LEU A 161 2.29 -24.58 14.67
CA LEU A 161 1.88 -23.23 14.28
C LEU A 161 2.96 -22.20 14.63
N GLN A 162 3.12 -21.17 13.80
CA GLN A 162 4.13 -20.13 14.00
C GLN A 162 3.49 -18.77 14.31
N VAL A 163 4.27 -17.88 14.94
CA VAL A 163 3.89 -16.47 15.09
C VAL A 163 3.65 -15.86 13.70
N GLY A 164 2.50 -15.21 13.54
CA GLY A 164 2.02 -14.67 12.28
C GLY A 164 0.99 -15.55 11.56
N ASP A 165 0.90 -16.84 11.90
CA ASP A 165 -0.11 -17.73 11.32
C ASP A 165 -1.53 -17.35 11.78
N TYR A 166 -2.50 -17.53 10.89
CA TYR A 166 -3.91 -17.56 11.23
C TYR A 166 -4.32 -19.00 11.58
N ALA A 167 -5.08 -19.15 12.64
CA ALA A 167 -5.56 -20.42 13.13
C ALA A 167 -7.06 -20.40 13.39
N LYS A 168 -7.72 -21.52 13.13
CA LYS A 168 -9.12 -21.76 13.46
C LYS A 168 -9.22 -22.43 14.82
N VAL A 169 -10.08 -21.91 15.68
CA VAL A 169 -10.36 -22.50 17.00
C VAL A 169 -11.22 -23.75 16.84
N VAL A 170 -10.75 -24.89 17.33
CA VAL A 170 -11.46 -26.19 17.18
C VAL A 170 -12.02 -26.74 18.49
N GLU A 171 -11.59 -26.24 19.64
CA GLU A 171 -12.06 -26.68 20.95
C GLU A 171 -12.51 -25.49 21.83
N GLU A 172 -13.57 -25.69 22.60
CA GLU A 172 -14.09 -24.66 23.51
C GLU A 172 -13.17 -24.50 24.73
N GLY A 173 -12.96 -23.26 25.15
CA GLY A 173 -12.20 -22.94 26.35
C GLY A 173 -12.81 -21.77 27.12
N SER A 174 -12.12 -21.31 28.16
CA SER A 174 -12.57 -20.14 28.95
C SER A 174 -12.33 -18.79 28.26
N ARG A 175 -12.03 -18.79 26.95
CA ARG A 175 -11.69 -17.61 26.14
C ARG A 175 -12.92 -16.87 25.62
N SER A 176 -12.72 -15.67 25.08
CA SER A 176 -13.75 -14.96 24.30
C SER A 176 -13.94 -15.49 22.87
N ALA A 177 -12.96 -16.19 22.30
CA ALA A 177 -13.10 -16.81 20.98
C ALA A 177 -13.90 -18.12 21.07
N LYS A 178 -14.74 -18.37 20.08
CA LYS A 178 -15.59 -19.56 19.95
C LYS A 178 -15.00 -20.54 18.95
N VAL A 179 -15.45 -21.80 19.04
CA VAL A 179 -15.14 -22.81 18.02
C VAL A 179 -15.62 -22.33 16.65
N GLY A 180 -14.73 -22.39 15.67
CA GLY A 180 -14.93 -21.87 14.31
C GLY A 180 -14.35 -20.47 14.08
N ASP A 181 -14.04 -19.69 15.14
CA ASP A 181 -13.45 -18.37 14.96
C ASP A 181 -12.02 -18.48 14.41
N ILE A 182 -11.67 -17.55 13.52
CA ILE A 182 -10.29 -17.38 13.04
C ILE A 182 -9.58 -16.36 13.91
N VAL A 183 -8.40 -16.73 14.42
CA VAL A 183 -7.55 -15.91 15.28
C VAL A 183 -6.15 -15.82 14.69
N LYS A 184 -5.40 -14.78 15.05
CA LYS A 184 -4.00 -14.61 14.61
C LYS A 184 -3.05 -14.82 15.78
N ILE A 185 -2.02 -15.64 15.58
CA ILE A 185 -1.00 -15.90 16.58
C ILE A 185 0.02 -14.77 16.54
N PHE A 186 0.25 -14.10 17.67
CA PHE A 186 1.21 -13.00 17.75
C PHE A 186 2.32 -13.23 18.80
N VAL A 187 2.18 -14.24 19.65
CA VAL A 187 3.26 -14.73 20.54
C VAL A 187 3.22 -16.25 20.59
N ASP A 188 4.41 -16.86 20.63
CA ASP A 188 4.65 -18.26 20.97
C ASP A 188 5.67 -18.30 22.12
N ASP A 189 5.27 -18.75 23.31
CA ASP A 189 6.15 -18.84 24.49
C ASP A 189 6.68 -20.27 24.76
N GLU A 190 6.32 -21.23 23.92
CA GLU A 190 6.71 -22.65 23.99
C GLU A 190 6.35 -23.39 25.29
N ASP A 191 5.49 -22.83 26.15
CA ASP A 191 5.01 -23.50 27.36
C ASP A 191 3.74 -24.33 27.07
N ASN A 192 3.02 -24.76 28.10
CA ASN A 192 1.84 -25.61 28.01
C ASN A 192 0.64 -24.96 27.32
N GLN A 193 0.63 -23.63 27.15
CA GLN A 193 -0.38 -22.86 26.42
C GLN A 193 0.35 -21.83 25.54
N PRO A 194 1.06 -22.29 24.50
CA PRO A 194 2.12 -21.51 23.88
C PRO A 194 1.62 -20.32 23.07
N PHE A 195 0.42 -20.40 22.51
CA PHE A 195 0.00 -19.46 21.47
C PHE A 195 -0.87 -18.33 22.01
N LYS A 196 -0.34 -17.11 22.05
CA LYS A 196 -1.13 -15.91 22.34
C LYS A 196 -1.77 -15.39 21.05
N CYS A 197 -3.09 -15.23 21.08
CA CYS A 197 -3.87 -14.87 19.89
C CYS A 197 -4.67 -13.58 20.05
N GLU A 198 -4.80 -12.86 18.95
CA GLU A 198 -5.66 -11.69 18.76
C GLU A 198 -6.80 -12.03 17.79
N ASP A 199 -7.87 -11.25 17.81
CA ASP A 199 -8.89 -11.32 16.77
C ASP A 199 -8.39 -10.72 15.45
N LEU A 200 -9.15 -10.88 14.37
CA LEU A 200 -8.80 -10.36 13.05
C LEU A 200 -8.71 -8.82 12.99
N GLN A 201 -9.18 -8.11 14.01
CA GLN A 201 -9.09 -6.65 14.13
C GLN A 201 -7.87 -6.20 14.93
N GLY A 202 -7.00 -7.14 15.34
CA GLY A 202 -5.79 -6.85 16.13
C GLY A 202 -6.09 -6.57 17.60
N LYS A 203 -7.27 -6.98 18.10
CA LYS A 203 -7.62 -6.82 19.50
C LYS A 203 -7.33 -8.10 20.27
N GLU A 204 -6.62 -7.94 21.38
CA GLU A 204 -6.31 -9.04 22.28
C GLU A 204 -7.59 -9.67 22.87
N LEU A 205 -7.66 -11.00 22.81
CA LEU A 205 -8.77 -11.77 23.33
C LEU A 205 -8.79 -11.78 24.87
N ARG A 206 -9.97 -11.96 25.46
CA ARG A 206 -10.06 -12.26 26.90
C ARG A 206 -9.56 -13.69 27.12
N TYR A 207 -8.50 -13.85 27.91
CA TYR A 207 -7.73 -15.08 28.07
C TYR A 207 -7.09 -15.54 26.75
N PRO A 208 -6.10 -14.82 26.22
CA PRO A 208 -5.67 -14.93 24.82
C PRO A 208 -4.76 -16.13 24.52
N TRP A 209 -4.42 -16.96 25.50
CA TRP A 209 -3.47 -18.05 25.33
C TRP A 209 -4.18 -19.36 24.96
N PHE A 210 -3.64 -20.07 23.97
CA PHE A 210 -4.17 -21.30 23.38
C PHE A 210 -3.15 -22.43 23.44
N ARG A 211 -3.65 -23.65 23.57
CA ARG A 211 -2.88 -24.90 23.44
C ARG A 211 -2.83 -25.29 21.98
N GLU A 212 -1.83 -26.09 21.63
CA GLU A 212 -1.63 -26.55 20.25
C GLU A 212 -2.80 -27.36 19.70
N HIS A 213 -3.46 -28.20 20.51
CA HIS A 213 -4.63 -28.97 20.06
C HIS A 213 -5.93 -28.16 19.92
N GLU A 214 -5.97 -26.93 20.45
CA GLU A 214 -7.16 -26.08 20.40
C GLU A 214 -7.21 -25.25 19.10
N LEU A 215 -6.13 -25.27 18.33
CA LEU A 215 -5.92 -24.51 17.11
C LEU A 215 -5.53 -25.41 15.95
N VAL A 216 -6.09 -25.13 14.78
CA VAL A 216 -5.66 -25.74 13.50
C VAL A 216 -5.31 -24.61 12.55
N LYS A 217 -4.26 -24.78 11.73
CA LYS A 217 -3.89 -23.76 10.73
C LYS A 217 -5.09 -23.45 9.83
N ALA A 218 -5.48 -22.18 9.78
CA ALA A 218 -6.54 -21.73 8.89
C ALA A 218 -6.02 -21.69 7.44
N ILE A 219 -6.88 -22.02 6.48
CA ILE A 219 -6.57 -21.85 5.06
C ILE A 219 -6.85 -20.41 4.63
N ASP A 220 -6.16 -19.93 3.60
CA ASP A 220 -6.30 -18.54 3.11
C ASP A 220 -7.75 -18.16 2.78
N GLU A 221 -8.53 -19.12 2.27
CA GLU A 221 -9.96 -18.94 1.96
C GLU A 221 -10.81 -18.72 3.22
N GLU A 222 -10.62 -19.52 4.28
CA GLU A 222 -11.32 -19.34 5.57
C GLU A 222 -10.94 -18.01 6.23
N VAL A 223 -9.67 -17.60 6.11
CA VAL A 223 -9.20 -16.31 6.60
C VAL A 223 -9.86 -15.17 5.83
N LEU A 224 -9.97 -15.28 4.50
CA LEU A 224 -10.60 -14.28 3.65
C LEU A 224 -12.10 -14.16 3.96
N GLU A 225 -12.83 -15.26 4.05
CA GLU A 225 -14.26 -15.25 4.42
C GLU A 225 -14.49 -14.61 5.79
N ALA A 226 -13.66 -14.95 6.78
CA ALA A 226 -13.75 -14.39 8.11
C ALA A 226 -13.46 -12.87 8.11
N LYS A 227 -12.51 -12.40 7.30
CA LYS A 227 -12.24 -10.96 7.12
C LYS A 227 -13.39 -10.27 6.39
N GLN A 228 -13.93 -10.88 5.34
CA GLN A 228 -15.07 -10.37 4.59
C GLN A 228 -16.31 -10.17 5.47
N ALA A 229 -16.55 -11.09 6.41
CA ALA A 229 -17.65 -10.99 7.37
C ALA A 229 -17.54 -9.77 8.32
N LEU A 230 -16.36 -9.18 8.46
CA LEU A 230 -16.12 -7.98 9.28
C LEU A 230 -16.32 -6.66 8.51
N LEU A 231 -16.50 -6.71 7.19
CA LEU A 231 -16.80 -5.52 6.40
C LEU A 231 -18.10 -4.87 6.85
N LYS A 232 -18.08 -3.56 6.96
CA LYS A 232 -19.22 -2.70 7.32
C LYS A 232 -19.28 -1.47 6.43
N GLU A 233 -20.41 -0.78 6.51
CA GLU A 233 -20.62 0.49 5.82
C GLU A 233 -19.52 1.50 6.17
N GLY A 234 -19.00 2.18 5.15
CA GLY A 234 -17.90 3.13 5.26
C GLY A 234 -16.50 2.53 5.13
N ASP A 235 -16.35 1.21 5.16
CA ASP A 235 -15.05 0.56 4.91
C ASP A 235 -14.66 0.64 3.43
N PHE A 236 -13.37 0.44 3.15
CA PHE A 236 -12.84 0.29 1.80
C PHE A 236 -12.47 -1.17 1.54
N ALA A 237 -12.75 -1.64 0.33
CA ALA A 237 -12.44 -3.00 -0.09
C ALA A 237 -11.98 -3.04 -1.55
N ARG A 238 -11.17 -4.05 -1.89
CA ARG A 238 -10.68 -4.31 -3.25
C ARG A 238 -11.55 -5.35 -3.92
N VAL A 239 -11.96 -5.09 -5.15
CA VAL A 239 -12.75 -6.03 -5.97
C VAL A 239 -11.85 -7.17 -6.40
N ILE A 240 -12.20 -8.41 -6.09
CA ILE A 240 -11.42 -9.62 -6.44
C ILE A 240 -12.15 -10.54 -7.41
N ALA A 241 -13.46 -10.35 -7.59
CA ALA A 241 -14.26 -11.09 -8.54
C ALA A 241 -15.41 -10.22 -9.07
N ASN A 242 -16.03 -10.69 -10.14
CA ASN A 242 -17.20 -10.04 -10.75
C ASN A 242 -18.29 -11.09 -10.92
N THR A 243 -18.79 -11.63 -9.80
CA THR A 243 -19.86 -12.64 -9.81
C THR A 243 -21.26 -12.04 -9.78
N THR A 244 -21.33 -10.70 -9.67
CA THR A 244 -22.52 -9.86 -9.82
C THR A 244 -22.46 -9.08 -11.12
N TYR A 245 -23.55 -8.46 -11.56
CA TYR A 245 -23.50 -7.55 -12.70
C TYR A 245 -23.07 -6.15 -12.22
N HIS A 246 -21.76 -5.95 -12.06
CA HIS A 246 -21.18 -4.61 -11.86
C HIS A 246 -20.10 -4.31 -12.87
N SER A 247 -19.82 -3.02 -13.03
CA SER A 247 -18.80 -2.51 -13.96
C SER A 247 -17.45 -2.24 -13.30
N PHE A 248 -17.27 -2.59 -12.02
CA PHE A 248 -15.95 -2.52 -11.39
C PHE A 248 -14.98 -3.50 -12.05
N GLU A 249 -13.80 -2.99 -12.41
CA GLU A 249 -12.66 -3.80 -12.84
C GLU A 249 -12.08 -4.55 -11.63
N ILE A 250 -11.57 -5.76 -11.85
CA ILE A 250 -10.92 -6.53 -10.77
C ILE A 250 -9.64 -5.82 -10.35
N GLY A 251 -9.44 -5.65 -9.05
CA GLY A 251 -8.38 -4.85 -8.44
C GLY A 251 -8.82 -3.45 -8.04
N THR A 252 -10.00 -2.98 -8.48
CA THR A 252 -10.53 -1.66 -8.12
C THR A 252 -10.78 -1.57 -6.62
N ILE A 253 -10.37 -0.46 -6.00
CA ILE A 253 -10.73 -0.16 -4.62
C ILE A 253 -12.02 0.65 -4.61
N VAL A 254 -12.99 0.18 -3.83
CA VAL A 254 -14.31 0.77 -3.71
C VAL A 254 -14.61 1.14 -2.26
N LYS A 255 -15.48 2.15 -2.08
CA LYS A 255 -16.03 2.53 -0.80
C LYS A 255 -17.37 1.85 -0.59
N LEU A 256 -17.51 1.12 0.52
CA LEU A 256 -18.75 0.44 0.89
C LEU A 256 -19.72 1.43 1.56
N ASP A 257 -21.00 1.32 1.21
CA ASP A 257 -22.09 2.12 1.75
C ASP A 257 -23.16 1.18 2.32
N ASP A 258 -24.40 1.22 1.83
CA ASP A 258 -25.53 0.39 2.29
C ASP A 258 -25.27 -1.13 2.16
N TYR A 259 -25.50 -1.89 3.24
CA TYR A 259 -25.42 -3.35 3.26
C TYR A 259 -26.80 -4.02 3.22
N ALA A 260 -26.98 -4.92 2.26
CA ALA A 260 -28.20 -5.71 2.10
C ALA A 260 -28.00 -7.17 2.52
N GLU A 261 -28.49 -7.51 3.71
CA GLU A 261 -28.43 -8.87 4.29
C GLU A 261 -29.06 -9.95 3.40
N GLU A 262 -30.20 -9.65 2.75
CA GLU A 262 -30.93 -10.63 1.92
C GLU A 262 -30.09 -11.16 0.74
N THR A 263 -29.17 -10.34 0.23
CA THR A 263 -28.33 -10.65 -0.93
C THR A 263 -26.86 -10.81 -0.58
N ASP A 264 -26.49 -10.62 0.70
CA ASP A 264 -25.10 -10.56 1.16
C ASP A 264 -24.24 -9.63 0.26
N ALA A 265 -24.74 -8.41 0.06
CA ALA A 265 -24.20 -7.45 -0.90
C ALA A 265 -24.09 -6.05 -0.32
N PHE A 266 -23.07 -5.30 -0.76
CA PHE A 266 -22.95 -3.88 -0.51
C PHE A 266 -23.33 -3.08 -1.74
N THR A 267 -23.90 -1.89 -1.52
CA THR A 267 -23.77 -0.80 -2.47
C THR A 267 -22.36 -0.24 -2.31
N ALA A 268 -21.60 -0.19 -3.41
CA ALA A 268 -20.23 0.28 -3.41
C ALA A 268 -20.05 1.40 -4.44
N TYR A 269 -19.18 2.35 -4.12
CA TYR A 269 -18.86 3.51 -4.96
C TYR A 269 -17.38 3.50 -5.35
N TYR A 270 -17.06 4.05 -6.52
CA TYR A 270 -15.68 4.49 -6.78
C TYR A 270 -15.26 5.51 -5.71
N ILE A 271 -13.96 5.57 -5.40
CA ILE A 271 -13.42 6.49 -4.38
C ILE A 271 -13.76 7.96 -4.71
N ASP A 272 -13.77 8.32 -6.00
CA ASP A 272 -14.11 9.66 -6.48
C ASP A 272 -15.63 9.96 -6.47
N GLY A 273 -16.45 8.96 -6.15
CA GLY A 273 -17.91 9.03 -6.15
C GLY A 273 -18.55 9.16 -7.53
N SER A 274 -17.83 8.84 -8.61
CA SER A 274 -18.30 8.99 -9.99
C SER A 274 -19.49 8.08 -10.34
N ASP A 275 -19.49 6.85 -9.81
CA ASP A 275 -20.50 5.85 -10.09
C ASP A 275 -20.61 4.82 -8.95
N PHE A 276 -21.66 3.98 -8.97
CA PHE A 276 -21.93 2.99 -7.94
C PHE A 276 -22.57 1.72 -8.50
N TRP A 277 -22.28 0.59 -7.85
CA TRP A 277 -22.85 -0.71 -8.20
C TRP A 277 -23.09 -1.54 -6.96
N ARG A 278 -23.95 -2.55 -7.09
CA ARG A 278 -24.06 -3.60 -6.07
C ARG A 278 -23.02 -4.69 -6.31
N ILE A 279 -22.37 -5.11 -5.23
CA ILE A 279 -21.32 -6.13 -5.24
C ILE A 279 -21.51 -7.08 -4.07
N TYR A 280 -21.33 -8.38 -4.29
CA TYR A 280 -21.39 -9.37 -3.21
C TYR A 280 -20.19 -9.22 -2.28
N ARG A 281 -20.41 -9.46 -0.98
CA ARG A 281 -19.33 -9.47 0.02
C ARG A 281 -18.20 -10.42 -0.36
N ARG A 282 -18.51 -11.59 -0.91
CA ARG A 282 -17.52 -12.58 -1.35
C ARG A 282 -16.61 -12.13 -2.50
N ASP A 283 -17.04 -11.13 -3.26
CA ASP A 283 -16.28 -10.55 -4.39
C ASP A 283 -15.32 -9.45 -3.92
N LEU A 284 -15.21 -9.23 -2.61
CA LEU A 284 -14.42 -8.17 -1.99
C LEU A 284 -13.29 -8.75 -1.14
N GLU A 285 -12.10 -8.18 -1.26
CA GLU A 285 -11.02 -8.33 -0.29
C GLU A 285 -11.00 -7.11 0.64
N PRO A 286 -11.17 -7.27 1.95
CA PRO A 286 -11.00 -6.17 2.91
C PRO A 286 -9.58 -5.62 2.85
N LEU A 287 -9.46 -4.30 2.82
CA LEU A 287 -8.15 -3.66 2.89
C LEU A 287 -7.53 -3.77 4.28
N THR A 288 -6.21 -3.75 4.33
CA THR A 288 -5.49 -3.55 5.59
C THR A 288 -5.82 -2.17 6.17
N LYS A 289 -5.63 -2.02 7.48
CA LYS A 289 -5.90 -0.76 8.17
C LYS A 289 -5.04 0.37 7.58
N GLU A 290 -3.79 0.06 7.28
CA GLU A 290 -2.81 0.98 6.73
C GLU A 290 -3.20 1.43 5.30
N GLU A 291 -3.63 0.50 4.45
CA GLU A 291 -4.15 0.83 3.10
C GLU A 291 -5.38 1.75 3.19
N ALA A 292 -6.33 1.43 4.08
CA ALA A 292 -7.55 2.22 4.24
C ALA A 292 -7.27 3.64 4.77
N GLU A 293 -6.37 3.78 5.75
CA GLU A 293 -5.94 5.08 6.28
C GLU A 293 -5.22 5.92 5.22
N HIS A 294 -4.38 5.29 4.38
CA HIS A 294 -3.70 5.96 3.29
C HIS A 294 -4.68 6.55 2.27
N ILE A 295 -5.66 5.75 1.83
CA ILE A 295 -6.70 6.19 0.89
C ILE A 295 -7.51 7.34 1.47
N ALA A 296 -7.90 7.24 2.75
CA ALA A 296 -8.65 8.29 3.41
C ALA A 296 -7.87 9.62 3.45
N ARG A 297 -6.56 9.57 3.74
CA ARG A 297 -5.69 10.75 3.74
C ARG A 297 -5.55 11.35 2.33
N GLU A 298 -5.27 10.54 1.32
CA GLU A 298 -5.16 11.01 -0.07
C GLU A 298 -6.46 11.64 -0.57
N ALA A 299 -7.60 11.02 -0.29
CA ALA A 299 -8.91 11.55 -0.66
C ALA A 299 -9.21 12.91 0.03
N GLU A 300 -8.77 13.09 1.28
CA GLU A 300 -8.90 14.37 1.98
C GLU A 300 -8.00 15.45 1.38
N GLU A 301 -6.75 15.11 1.04
CA GLU A 301 -5.79 16.02 0.39
C GLU A 301 -6.29 16.43 -1.00
N GLU A 302 -6.79 15.50 -1.81
CA GLU A 302 -7.35 15.80 -3.12
C GLU A 302 -8.60 16.68 -3.01
N LYS A 303 -9.47 16.42 -2.03
CA LYS A 303 -10.65 17.26 -1.76
C LYS A 303 -10.23 18.69 -1.39
N LYS A 304 -9.20 18.87 -0.57
CA LYS A 304 -8.65 20.19 -0.22
C LYS A 304 -8.07 20.88 -1.45
N ALA A 305 -7.27 20.18 -2.26
CA ALA A 305 -6.69 20.71 -3.49
C ALA A 305 -7.77 21.13 -4.51
N LYS A 306 -8.83 20.33 -4.69
CA LYS A 306 -9.97 20.66 -5.57
C LYS A 306 -10.75 21.88 -5.07
N ALA A 307 -10.99 21.96 -3.75
CA ALA A 307 -11.63 23.12 -3.14
C ALA A 307 -10.78 24.39 -3.32
N GLU A 308 -9.47 24.29 -3.17
CA GLU A 308 -8.53 25.39 -3.42
C GLU A 308 -8.53 25.83 -4.89
N ARG A 309 -8.38 24.89 -5.84
CA ARG A 309 -8.49 25.17 -7.28
C ARG A 309 -9.78 25.90 -7.63
N THR A 310 -10.90 25.51 -7.00
CA THR A 310 -12.21 26.15 -7.22
C THR A 310 -12.23 27.59 -6.69
N LYS A 311 -11.62 27.88 -5.53
CA LYS A 311 -11.50 29.25 -5.00
C LYS A 311 -10.69 30.15 -5.93
N TRP A 312 -9.54 29.67 -6.43
CA TRP A 312 -8.68 30.41 -7.35
C TRP A 312 -9.33 30.59 -8.73
N ALA A 313 -9.97 29.55 -9.27
CA ALA A 313 -10.71 29.64 -10.52
C ALA A 313 -11.87 30.65 -10.45
N ALA A 314 -12.54 30.78 -9.30
CA ALA A 314 -13.63 31.75 -9.11
C ALA A 314 -13.17 33.21 -9.24
N ILE A 315 -11.88 33.49 -9.01
CA ILE A 315 -11.28 34.82 -9.23
C ILE A 315 -10.50 34.90 -10.55
N GLY A 316 -10.59 33.87 -11.40
CA GLY A 316 -9.97 33.81 -12.72
C GLY A 316 -8.44 33.69 -12.68
N ARG A 317 -7.90 32.93 -11.71
CA ARG A 317 -6.46 32.79 -11.48
C ARG A 317 -6.03 31.35 -11.25
N GLU A 318 -4.75 31.09 -11.48
CA GLU A 318 -4.12 29.82 -11.11
C GLU A 318 -3.92 29.72 -9.60
N VAL A 319 -3.81 28.48 -9.08
CA VAL A 319 -3.59 28.26 -7.64
C VAL A 319 -2.26 28.87 -7.24
N GLY A 320 -2.33 29.76 -6.25
CA GLY A 320 -1.15 30.45 -5.71
C GLY A 320 -0.75 31.72 -6.45
N GLU A 321 -1.45 32.14 -7.51
CA GLU A 321 -1.09 33.31 -8.32
C GLU A 321 -1.40 34.65 -7.62
N ILE A 322 -0.36 35.39 -7.25
CA ILE A 322 -0.48 36.73 -6.66
C ILE A 322 -0.15 37.79 -7.71
N LYS A 323 -1.00 38.81 -7.80
CA LYS A 323 -0.80 39.97 -8.67
C LYS A 323 -0.43 41.18 -7.86
N LYS A 324 0.36 42.07 -8.47
CA LYS A 324 0.63 43.40 -7.96
C LYS A 324 -0.68 44.11 -7.60
N GLY A 325 -0.74 44.63 -6.38
CA GLY A 325 -1.92 45.30 -5.85
C GLY A 325 -2.91 44.37 -5.14
N ASP A 326 -2.66 43.07 -5.03
CA ASP A 326 -3.46 42.22 -4.15
C ASP A 326 -3.29 42.59 -2.67
N ILE A 327 -4.34 42.39 -1.87
CA ILE A 327 -4.23 42.42 -0.40
C ILE A 327 -3.91 41.01 0.07
N VAL A 328 -2.77 40.85 0.73
CA VAL A 328 -2.26 39.55 1.18
C VAL A 328 -1.93 39.58 2.67
N ARG A 329 -1.95 38.42 3.31
CA ARG A 329 -1.54 38.25 4.70
C ARG A 329 -0.33 37.34 4.79
N THR A 330 0.71 37.78 5.49
CA THR A 330 1.94 36.99 5.67
C THR A 330 1.68 35.74 6.50
N THR A 331 2.03 34.58 5.97
CA THR A 331 1.89 33.27 6.63
C THR A 331 3.22 32.75 7.18
N SER A 332 4.35 33.11 6.54
CA SER A 332 5.70 32.76 7.01
C SER A 332 6.70 33.88 6.76
N HIS A 333 7.70 33.97 7.64
CA HIS A 333 8.65 35.07 7.73
C HIS A 333 9.87 34.92 6.81
N CYS A 334 9.80 34.12 5.73
CA CYS A 334 10.86 33.67 4.81
C CYS A 334 11.92 34.72 4.37
N GLY A 335 12.73 35.23 5.29
CA GLY A 335 13.62 36.38 5.08
C GLY A 335 12.93 37.76 5.11
N SER A 336 11.63 37.82 5.41
CA SER A 336 10.85 39.06 5.47
C SER A 336 10.99 39.76 6.82
N VAL A 337 10.83 41.09 6.86
CA VAL A 337 10.67 41.82 8.14
C VAL A 337 9.22 41.87 8.61
N ASN A 338 8.26 41.41 7.79
CA ASN A 338 6.83 41.46 8.09
C ASN A 338 6.44 40.29 9.00
N PRO A 339 6.00 40.52 10.25
CA PRO A 339 5.55 39.45 11.14
C PRO A 339 4.44 38.59 10.51
N VAL A 340 4.38 37.31 10.89
CA VAL A 340 3.24 36.44 10.52
C VAL A 340 1.93 37.10 10.99
N GLY A 341 0.93 37.10 10.10
CA GLY A 341 -0.36 37.77 10.29
C GLY A 341 -0.41 39.22 9.78
N THR A 342 0.72 39.80 9.34
CA THR A 342 0.74 41.14 8.74
C THR A 342 -0.08 41.16 7.46
N ILE A 343 -0.99 42.13 7.34
CA ILE A 343 -1.75 42.39 6.11
C ILE A 343 -1.06 43.50 5.34
N GLY A 344 -0.75 43.26 4.07
CA GLY A 344 -0.05 44.19 3.20
C GLY A 344 -0.56 44.14 1.76
N VAL A 345 -0.01 45.03 0.93
CA VAL A 345 -0.27 45.06 -0.51
C VAL A 345 0.90 44.37 -1.22
N ALA A 346 0.59 43.46 -2.15
CA ALA A 346 1.58 42.87 -3.03
C ALA A 346 2.21 43.96 -3.92
N HIS A 347 3.53 44.10 -3.85
CA HIS A 347 4.28 45.12 -4.59
C HIS A 347 4.50 44.74 -6.05
N GLU A 348 4.62 43.44 -6.33
CA GLU A 348 4.88 42.83 -7.63
C GLU A 348 4.05 41.56 -7.80
N ASP A 349 3.97 41.07 -9.03
CA ASP A 349 3.41 39.75 -9.32
C ASP A 349 4.31 38.67 -8.72
N GLY A 350 3.72 37.58 -8.23
CA GLY A 350 4.45 36.52 -7.55
C GLY A 350 3.55 35.34 -7.19
N THR A 351 3.95 34.58 -6.17
CA THR A 351 3.18 33.43 -5.69
C THR A 351 2.90 33.52 -4.21
N VAL A 352 1.98 32.69 -3.72
CA VAL A 352 1.74 32.51 -2.27
C VAL A 352 2.98 32.10 -1.51
N ASP A 353 3.94 31.41 -2.11
CA ASP A 353 5.19 31.03 -1.44
C ASP A 353 6.26 32.12 -1.50
N SER A 354 6.16 32.99 -2.50
CA SER A 354 7.14 34.03 -2.82
C SER A 354 6.43 35.30 -3.30
N CYS A 355 5.98 36.10 -2.35
CA CYS A 355 5.32 37.38 -2.62
C CYS A 355 6.11 38.53 -2.01
N SER A 356 6.45 39.52 -2.86
CA SER A 356 6.98 40.80 -2.43
C SER A 356 5.86 41.65 -1.84
N THR A 357 5.91 41.91 -0.53
CA THR A 357 4.93 42.76 0.17
C THR A 357 5.59 44.05 0.64
N VAL A 358 4.82 45.15 0.64
CA VAL A 358 5.30 46.42 1.21
C VAL A 358 5.58 46.21 2.70
N ALA A 359 6.78 46.58 3.14
CA ALA A 359 7.18 46.42 4.54
C ALA A 359 6.46 47.43 5.43
N LEU A 360 6.10 47.03 6.66
CA LEU A 360 5.50 47.92 7.67
C LEU A 360 6.34 49.19 7.95
N ASN A 361 7.65 49.15 7.69
CA ASN A 361 8.61 50.23 7.98
C ASN A 361 9.55 50.59 6.81
N GLY A 362 9.17 50.35 5.54
CA GLY A 362 10.03 50.73 4.42
C GLY A 362 9.41 50.58 3.03
N ASP A 363 10.00 51.28 2.04
CA ASP A 363 9.56 51.32 0.64
C ASP A 363 10.12 50.15 -0.21
N THR A 364 10.87 49.23 0.38
CA THR A 364 11.44 48.06 -0.32
C THR A 364 10.60 46.82 -0.05
N GLY A 365 10.18 46.14 -1.11
CA GLY A 365 9.40 44.91 -1.01
C GLY A 365 10.19 43.78 -0.34
N ASN A 366 9.54 43.07 0.59
CA ASN A 366 10.11 41.90 1.26
C ASN A 366 9.37 40.63 0.84
N TRP A 367 10.14 39.60 0.51
CA TRP A 367 9.65 38.30 0.08
C TRP A 367 9.15 37.52 1.29
N SER A 368 7.87 37.15 1.26
CA SER A 368 7.23 36.36 2.29
C SER A 368 6.35 35.31 1.64
N SER A 369 6.10 34.22 2.35
CA SER A 369 4.94 33.40 2.03
C SER A 369 3.70 34.12 2.57
N VAL A 370 2.64 34.12 1.77
CA VAL A 370 1.41 34.88 2.00
C VAL A 370 0.19 34.06 1.63
N GLU A 371 -0.95 34.46 2.14
CA GLU A 371 -2.26 34.05 1.63
C GLU A 371 -3.00 35.26 1.05
N LEU A 372 -3.76 35.03 -0.01
CA LEU A 372 -4.58 36.05 -0.64
C LEU A 372 -5.81 36.37 0.22
N ILE A 373 -6.01 37.63 0.56
CA ILE A 373 -7.19 38.10 1.31
C ILE A 373 -8.20 38.75 0.36
N VAL A 374 -7.75 39.67 -0.49
CA VAL A 374 -8.59 40.33 -1.51
C VAL A 374 -7.81 40.48 -2.81
N PRO A 375 -8.30 39.93 -3.94
CA PRO A 375 -7.68 40.14 -5.24
C PRO A 375 -7.83 41.60 -5.68
N VAL A 376 -6.82 42.15 -6.35
CA VAL A 376 -6.76 43.55 -6.78
C VAL A 376 -8.01 43.99 -7.55
N GLY A 377 -8.57 43.14 -8.42
CA GLY A 377 -9.78 43.45 -9.20
C GLY A 377 -11.08 43.55 -8.37
N GLN A 378 -11.07 43.12 -7.11
CA GLN A 378 -12.22 43.20 -6.20
C GLN A 378 -12.02 44.24 -5.09
N ARG A 379 -10.90 44.98 -5.11
CA ARG A 379 -10.65 46.02 -4.12
C ARG A 379 -11.56 47.23 -4.36
N PHE A 380 -12.13 47.74 -3.28
CA PHE A 380 -13.01 48.91 -3.33
C PHE A 380 -12.29 50.17 -3.86
N ASP A 381 -11.02 50.34 -3.52
CA ASP A 381 -10.24 51.53 -3.88
C ASP A 381 -9.73 51.55 -5.33
N THR A 382 -9.94 50.46 -6.08
CA THR A 382 -9.55 50.34 -7.49
C THR A 382 -10.72 50.34 -8.46
N VAL A 383 -11.97 50.23 -7.97
CA VAL A 383 -13.18 50.32 -8.82
C VAL A 383 -13.57 51.80 -8.93
N GLY A 384 -13.19 52.43 -10.05
CA GLY A 384 -13.48 53.83 -10.38
C GLY A 384 -14.23 53.98 -11.69
#